data_AF-A0A0S2DKA3-F1
#
_entry.id   AF-A0A0S2DKA3-F1
#
_cell.length_a   1.000
_cell.length_b   1.000
_cell.length_c   1.000
_cell.angle_alpha   90.00
_cell.angle_beta   90.00
_cell.angle_gamma   90.00
#
_symmetry.space_group_name_H-M   'P 1'
#
loop_
_entity.id
_entity.type
_entity.pdbx_description
1 polymer ?
#
loop_
_entity_poly.entity_id
_entity_poly.type
_entity_poly.pdbx_seq_one_letter_code
_entity_poly.pdbx_strand_id
1 'polypeptide(L)'
;MNAHDPERPDPQSGAQPPAPAEQAPASALDPARWIHRLRNELNTASMACAAAQAVLAGGAVVKAQENLERARGACARAAALLEQAPPRG
;
A
#
# COMPACT_ATOMS: atom_id res chain seq x y z
N MET A 1 56.40 -32.88 -32.42
CA MET A 1 55.92 -32.92 -31.02
C MET A 1 54.44 -32.60 -31.02
N ASN A 2 53.63 -33.62 -30.76
CA ASN A 2 52.25 -33.71 -30.24
C ASN A 2 51.23 -32.56 -30.43
N ALA A 3 50.17 -32.94 -31.16
CA ALA A 3 48.75 -32.92 -30.80
C ALA A 3 48.06 -31.62 -30.31
N HIS A 4 47.14 -31.10 -31.12
CA HIS A 4 45.86 -30.56 -30.64
C HIS A 4 44.78 -30.60 -31.75
N ASP A 5 43.85 -31.54 -31.62
CA ASP A 5 42.42 -31.34 -31.90
C ASP A 5 41.80 -31.09 -30.50
N PRO A 6 40.82 -30.18 -30.29
CA PRO A 6 39.44 -30.51 -30.65
C PRO A 6 38.52 -29.31 -31.05
N GLU A 7 37.54 -29.63 -31.88
CA GLU A 7 36.09 -29.34 -31.77
C GLU A 7 35.52 -27.93 -31.51
N ARG A 8 34.58 -27.60 -32.43
CA ARG A 8 33.35 -26.79 -32.39
C ARG A 8 32.90 -26.16 -31.05
N PRO A 9 32.23 -25.00 -31.13
CA PRO A 9 31.13 -24.67 -30.21
C PRO A 9 29.76 -24.80 -30.90
N ASP A 10 28.93 -25.71 -30.39
CA ASP A 10 27.47 -25.69 -30.58
C ASP A 10 26.86 -24.52 -29.77
N PRO A 11 25.90 -23.75 -30.32
CA PRO A 11 25.16 -22.78 -29.53
C PRO A 11 23.76 -23.33 -29.24
N GLN A 12 23.57 -24.00 -28.10
CA GLN A 12 22.22 -24.16 -27.54
C GLN A 12 22.27 -24.60 -26.06
N SER A 13 22.73 -23.69 -25.21
CA SER A 13 22.34 -23.76 -23.80
C SER A 13 20.93 -23.19 -23.68
N GLY A 14 19.94 -24.07 -23.69
CA GLY A 14 18.55 -23.73 -23.42
C GLY A 14 18.44 -23.18 -22.00
N ALA A 15 18.36 -21.86 -21.87
CA ALA A 15 18.00 -21.20 -20.64
C ALA A 15 16.57 -21.61 -20.28
N GLN A 16 16.47 -22.58 -19.38
CA GLN A 16 15.21 -23.00 -18.78
C GLN A 16 14.62 -21.76 -18.06
N PRO A 17 13.34 -21.40 -18.30
CA PRO A 17 12.74 -20.26 -17.62
C PRO A 17 12.73 -20.51 -16.10
N PRO A 18 13.01 -19.50 -15.27
CA PRO A 18 12.95 -19.66 -13.83
C PRO A 18 11.53 -20.06 -13.41
N ALA A 19 11.46 -21.00 -12.46
CA ALA A 19 10.21 -21.47 -11.86
C ALA A 19 9.32 -20.30 -11.40
N PRO A 20 7.98 -20.46 -11.42
CA PRO A 20 7.07 -19.42 -10.95
C PRO A 20 7.43 -19.04 -9.51
N ALA A 21 7.70 -17.76 -9.29
CA ALA A 21 7.99 -17.21 -7.97
C ALA A 21 6.89 -17.63 -7.00
N GLU A 22 7.26 -18.48 -6.06
CA GLU A 22 6.44 -18.90 -4.93
C GLU A 22 5.93 -17.63 -4.26
N GLN A 23 4.63 -17.35 -4.41
CA GLN A 23 3.99 -16.18 -3.83
C GLN A 23 4.10 -16.31 -2.32
N ALA A 24 5.07 -15.61 -1.74
CA ALA A 24 5.24 -15.54 -0.30
C ALA A 24 3.90 -15.17 0.35
N PRO A 25 3.50 -15.85 1.43
CA PRO A 25 2.21 -15.61 2.08
C PRO A 25 2.11 -14.14 2.48
N ALA A 26 0.97 -13.52 2.16
CA ALA A 26 0.66 -12.14 2.51
C ALA A 26 0.99 -11.91 4.00
N SER A 27 2.09 -11.21 4.26
CA SER A 27 2.57 -10.95 5.61
C SER A 27 1.44 -10.28 6.38
N ALA A 28 0.92 -10.97 7.40
CA ALA A 28 -0.09 -10.41 8.30
C ALA A 28 0.39 -9.03 8.75
N LEU A 29 -0.46 -8.02 8.60
CA LEU A 29 -0.13 -6.64 8.98
C LEU A 29 0.37 -6.63 10.42
N ASP A 30 1.64 -6.22 10.60
CA ASP A 30 2.20 -5.94 11.93
C ASP A 30 1.22 -5.05 12.71
N PRO A 31 0.74 -5.49 13.90
CA PRO A 31 -0.23 -4.73 14.68
C PRO A 31 0.18 -3.29 14.97
N ALA A 32 1.47 -3.03 15.20
CA ALA A 32 1.98 -1.69 15.45
C ALA A 32 1.86 -0.79 14.21
N ARG A 33 2.17 -1.35 13.03
CA ARG A 33 2.01 -0.66 11.75
C ARG A 33 0.54 -0.43 11.41
N TRP A 34 -0.32 -1.41 11.68
CA TRP A 34 -1.76 -1.30 11.46
C TRP A 34 -2.36 -0.16 12.31
N ILE A 35 -2.11 -0.15 13.61
CA ILE A 35 -2.66 0.88 14.50
C ILE A 35 -2.13 2.27 14.16
N HIS A 36 -0.85 2.38 13.76
CA HIS A 36 -0.28 3.64 13.31
C HIS A 36 -0.99 4.19 12.07
N ARG A 37 -1.23 3.33 11.06
CA ARG A 37 -1.98 3.73 9.85
C ARG A 37 -3.41 4.14 10.19
N LEU A 38 -4.09 3.39 11.04
CA LEU A 38 -5.45 3.72 11.46
C LEU A 38 -5.51 5.09 12.14
N ARG A 39 -4.58 5.38 13.06
CA ARG A 39 -4.47 6.69 13.71
C ARG A 39 -4.24 7.82 12.71
N ASN A 40 -3.39 7.62 11.71
CA ASN A 40 -3.14 8.65 10.69
C ASN A 40 -4.40 8.99 9.88
N GLU A 41 -5.19 7.98 9.50
CA GLU A 41 -6.45 8.21 8.78
C GLU A 41 -7.49 8.91 9.67
N LEU A 42 -7.62 8.50 10.93
CA LEU A 42 -8.54 9.15 11.89
C LEU A 42 -8.14 10.60 12.21
N ASN A 43 -6.84 10.87 12.33
CA ASN A 43 -6.31 12.23 12.50
C ASN A 43 -6.62 13.10 11.28
N THR A 44 -6.46 12.54 10.07
CA THR A 44 -6.79 13.23 8.82
C THR A 44 -8.29 13.58 8.76
N ALA A 45 -9.16 12.62 9.09
CA ALA A 45 -10.61 12.86 9.15
C ALA A 45 -10.95 13.97 10.16
N SER A 46 -10.37 13.90 11.36
CA SER A 46 -10.61 14.88 12.43
C SER A 46 -10.17 16.29 12.04
N MET A 47 -8.97 16.44 11.48
CA MET A 47 -8.47 17.73 11.00
C MET A 47 -9.31 18.28 9.85
N ALA A 48 -9.72 17.42 8.91
CA ALA A 48 -10.55 17.84 7.78
C ALA A 48 -11.94 18.32 8.25
N CYS A 49 -12.56 17.65 9.23
CA CYS A 49 -13.81 18.11 9.85
C CYS A 49 -13.63 19.47 10.55
N ALA A 50 -12.57 19.64 11.34
CA ALA A 50 -12.28 20.90 12.02
C ALA A 50 -12.05 22.05 11.01
N ALA A 51 -11.31 21.78 9.93
CA ALA A 51 -11.10 22.74 8.86
C ALA A 51 -12.43 23.10 8.15
N ALA A 52 -13.27 22.10 7.85
CA ALA A 52 -14.59 22.32 7.26
C ALA A 52 -15.45 23.24 8.13
N GLN A 53 -15.49 23.00 9.44
CA GLN A 53 -16.22 23.84 10.38
C GLN A 53 -15.70 25.28 10.41
N ALA A 54 -14.38 25.47 10.46
CA ALA A 54 -13.75 26.79 10.50
C ALA A 54 -14.05 27.61 9.23
N VAL A 55 -13.94 27.00 8.04
CA VAL A 55 -14.21 27.70 6.78
C VAL A 55 -15.70 27.92 6.53
N LEU A 56 -16.56 27.00 7.00
CA LEU A 56 -18.01 27.15 6.93
C LEU A 56 -18.50 28.31 7.80
N ALA A 57 -17.93 28.48 9.00
CA ALA A 57 -18.22 29.63 9.86
C ALA A 57 -17.90 30.97 9.19
N GLY A 58 -16.91 30.99 8.28
CA GLY A 58 -16.58 32.15 7.44
C GLY A 58 -17.37 32.24 6.12
N GLY A 59 -18.40 31.41 5.92
CA GLY A 59 -19.25 31.41 4.72
C GLY A 59 -18.65 30.75 3.48
N ALA A 60 -17.47 30.13 3.58
CA ALA A 60 -16.80 29.49 2.45
C ALA A 60 -17.31 28.06 2.20
N VAL A 61 -18.54 27.94 1.72
CA VAL A 61 -19.26 26.66 1.53
C VAL A 61 -18.51 25.67 0.64
N VAL A 62 -17.94 26.12 -0.49
CA VAL A 62 -17.19 25.24 -1.40
C VAL A 62 -15.97 24.62 -0.71
N LYS A 63 -15.20 25.43 0.03
CA LYS A 63 -14.05 24.94 0.80
C LYS A 63 -14.48 23.99 1.92
N ALA A 64 -15.63 24.22 2.53
CA ALA A 64 -16.18 23.30 3.53
C ALA A 64 -16.49 21.94 2.90
N GLN A 65 -17.13 21.93 1.73
CA GLN A 65 -17.43 20.71 0.98
C GLN A 65 -16.16 19.93 0.60
N GLU A 66 -15.12 20.60 0.11
CA GLU A 66 -13.83 19.99 -0.21
C GLU A 66 -13.20 19.30 1.02
N ASN A 67 -13.25 19.96 2.18
CA ASN A 67 -12.74 19.38 3.42
C ASN A 67 -13.59 18.19 3.90
N LEU A 68 -14.92 18.26 3.74
CA LEU A 68 -15.81 17.14 4.06
C LEU A 68 -15.58 15.94 3.14
N GLU A 69 -15.31 16.16 1.85
CA GLU A 69 -14.96 15.07 0.94
C GLU A 69 -13.62 14.42 1.32
N ARG A 70 -12.63 15.23 1.73
CA ARG A 70 -11.37 14.71 2.30
C ARG A 70 -11.62 13.88 3.57
N ALA A 71 -12.48 14.36 4.47
CA ALA A 71 -12.85 13.64 5.68
C ALA A 71 -13.52 12.30 5.34
N ARG A 72 -14.47 12.30 4.39
CA ARG A 72 -15.14 11.10 3.87
C ARG A 72 -14.12 10.08 3.34
N GLY A 73 -13.17 10.54 2.52
CA GLY A 73 -12.11 9.67 1.98
C GLY A 73 -11.23 9.05 3.07
N ALA A 74 -10.88 9.81 4.11
CA ALA A 74 -10.13 9.30 5.26
C ALA A 74 -10.95 8.27 6.08
N CYS A 75 -12.24 8.54 6.32
CA CYS A 75 -13.14 7.58 6.96
C CYS A 75 -13.26 6.27 6.16
N ALA A 76 -13.36 6.35 4.84
CA ALA A 76 -13.42 5.17 3.98
C ALA A 76 -12.14 4.31 4.05
N ARG A 77 -10.96 4.95 4.06
CA ARG A 77 -9.69 4.24 4.25
C ARG A 77 -9.56 3.64 5.64
N ALA A 78 -10.00 4.36 6.68
CA ALA A 78 -10.04 3.84 8.04
C ALA A 78 -10.95 2.61 8.14
N ALA A 79 -12.14 2.64 7.54
CA ALA A 79 -13.03 1.48 7.47
C ALA A 79 -12.35 0.29 6.77
N ALA A 80 -11.71 0.51 5.62
CA ALA A 80 -10.96 -0.54 4.93
C ALA A 80 -9.80 -1.13 5.78
N LEU A 81 -9.14 -0.31 6.61
CA LEU A 81 -8.10 -0.79 7.54
C LEU A 81 -8.71 -1.63 8.67
N LEU A 82 -9.91 -1.30 9.16
CA LEU A 82 -10.58 -2.07 10.20
C LEU A 82 -10.94 -3.49 9.72
N GLU A 83 -11.34 -3.65 8.45
CA GLU A 83 -11.56 -4.98 7.83
C GLU A 83 -10.28 -5.82 7.73
N GLN A 84 -9.11 -5.17 7.79
CA GLN A 84 -7.79 -5.79 7.75
C GLN A 84 -7.16 -5.91 9.15
N ALA A 85 -7.97 -5.85 10.21
CA ALA A 85 -7.47 -5.90 11.58
C ALA A 85 -6.66 -7.20 11.83
N PRO A 86 -5.46 -7.10 12.43
CA PRO A 86 -4.71 -8.27 12.84
C PRO A 86 -5.51 -9.11 13.85
N PRO A 87 -5.33 -10.44 13.88
CA PRO A 87 -5.99 -11.28 14.88
C PRO A 87 -5.60 -10.82 16.30
N ARG A 88 -6.56 -10.90 17.22
CA ARG A 88 -6.29 -10.70 18.65
C ARG A 88 -5.47 -11.91 19.11
N GLY A 89 -4.18 -11.70 19.34
CA GLY A 89 -3.28 -12.70 19.93
C GLY A 89 -3.65 -13.05 21.35
#